data_AF-A0A2V2FXS0-F1
#
_entry.id   AF-A0A2V2FXS0-F1
#
_cell.length_a   1.000
_cell.length_b   1.000
_cell.length_c   1.000
_cell.angle_alpha   90.00
_cell.angle_beta   90.00
_cell.angle_gamma   90.00
#
_symmetry.space_group_name_H-M   'P 1'
#
loop_
_entity.id
_entity.type
_entity.pdbx_description
1 polymer ?
#
loop_
_entity_poly.entity_id
_entity_poly.type
_entity_poly.pdbx_seq_one_letter_code
_entity_poly.pdbx_strand_id
1 'polypeptide(L)'
;MKMIKEYLRKTKLKKEKEIERRNVADELPDFTNRLVLLLNAGLVLTSAAAKITEEEERDCYFYKELRNINERVRNVNSSFITEFREFAKRSGARELLRLSNIMADNINKGSELVNKLEQEANFMWHMNKKQVEERGRIAESKLTFPMALMLIALLVITAAPAFMSFK
;
A
#
# COMPACT_ATOMS: atom_id res chain seq x y z
N MET A 1 0.49 -36.69 -4.52
CA MET A 1 0.90 -35.83 -3.38
C MET A 1 1.87 -34.69 -3.73
N LYS A 2 2.89 -34.89 -4.60
CA LYS A 2 3.81 -33.81 -5.04
C LYS A 2 3.11 -32.61 -5.71
N MET A 3 2.15 -32.88 -6.60
CA MET A 3 1.43 -31.83 -7.36
C MET A 3 0.59 -30.91 -6.45
N ILE A 4 -0.02 -31.45 -5.39
CA ILE A 4 -0.80 -30.67 -4.41
C ILE A 4 0.15 -29.77 -3.58
N LYS A 5 1.30 -30.29 -3.13
CA LYS A 5 2.31 -29.49 -2.42
C LYS A 5 2.87 -28.35 -3.30
N GLU A 6 3.13 -28.62 -4.57
CA GLU A 6 3.56 -27.63 -5.57
C GLU A 6 2.52 -26.51 -5.75
N TYR A 7 1.25 -26.88 -5.89
CA TYR A 7 0.14 -25.94 -6.05
C TYR A 7 -0.07 -25.06 -4.81
N LEU A 8 -0.02 -25.68 -3.61
CA LEU A 8 -0.12 -24.95 -2.35
C LEU A 8 1.05 -23.99 -2.15
N ARG A 9 2.27 -24.40 -2.52
CA ARG A 9 3.47 -23.54 -2.48
C ARG A 9 3.31 -22.33 -3.40
N LYS A 10 2.92 -22.54 -4.66
CA LYS A 10 2.68 -21.44 -5.62
C LYS A 10 1.59 -20.48 -5.14
N THR A 11 0.52 -21.00 -4.56
CA THR A 11 -0.58 -20.18 -4.03
C THR A 11 -0.16 -19.36 -2.82
N LYS A 12 0.62 -19.95 -1.90
CA LYS A 12 1.17 -19.24 -0.74
C LYS A 12 2.10 -18.11 -1.17
N LEU A 13 3.05 -18.39 -2.09
CA LEU A 13 3.96 -17.37 -2.63
C LEU A 13 3.21 -16.22 -3.32
N LYS A 14 2.17 -16.52 -4.09
CA LYS A 14 1.35 -15.47 -4.74
C LYS A 14 0.64 -14.59 -3.71
N LYS A 15 0.08 -15.19 -2.66
CA LYS A 15 -0.58 -14.44 -1.58
C LYS A 15 0.40 -13.55 -0.83
N GLU A 16 1.58 -14.08 -0.53
CA GLU A 16 2.64 -13.35 0.18
C GLU A 16 3.11 -12.12 -0.63
N LYS A 17 3.41 -12.30 -1.93
CA LYS A 17 3.75 -11.18 -2.82
C LYS A 17 2.65 -10.13 -2.93
N GLU A 18 1.39 -10.55 -2.92
CA GLU A 18 0.26 -9.62 -2.96
C GLU A 18 0.14 -8.82 -1.66
N ILE A 19 0.44 -9.43 -0.51
CA ILE A 19 0.49 -8.74 0.79
C ILE A 19 1.63 -7.73 0.81
N GLU A 20 2.83 -8.12 0.37
CA GLU A 20 3.99 -7.22 0.25
C GLU A 20 3.67 -6.02 -0.65
N ARG A 21 3.14 -6.28 -1.84
CA ARG A 21 2.75 -5.24 -2.80
C ARG A 21 1.71 -4.27 -2.22
N ARG A 22 0.71 -4.79 -1.49
CA ARG A 22 -0.29 -3.96 -0.81
C ARG A 22 0.32 -3.13 0.30
N ASN A 23 1.22 -3.71 1.09
CA ASN A 23 1.90 -2.96 2.14
C ASN A 23 2.71 -1.80 1.54
N VAL A 24 3.41 -2.01 0.43
CA VAL A 24 4.06 -0.91 -0.30
C VAL A 24 3.05 0.16 -0.70
N ALA A 25 1.94 -0.21 -1.35
CA ALA A 25 0.94 0.76 -1.82
C ALA A 25 0.27 1.55 -0.68
N ASP A 26 0.05 0.92 0.47
CA ASP A 26 -0.60 1.55 1.62
C ASP A 26 0.36 2.55 2.33
N GLU A 27 1.66 2.24 2.45
CA GLU A 27 2.67 3.08 3.15
C GLU A 27 3.29 4.17 2.26
N LEU A 28 3.36 3.93 0.94
CA LEU A 28 4.03 4.82 -0.01
C LEU A 28 3.56 6.29 0.06
N PRO A 29 2.27 6.60 0.26
CA PRO A 29 1.83 8.00 0.22
C PRO A 29 2.28 8.78 1.46
N ASP A 30 2.31 8.15 2.63
CA ASP A 30 2.85 8.74 3.86
C ASP A 30 4.35 9.02 3.71
N PHE A 31 5.10 8.03 3.22
CA PHE A 31 6.52 8.19 2.92
C PHE A 31 6.79 9.33 1.94
N THR A 32 6.01 9.39 0.84
CA THR A 32 6.19 10.41 -0.20
C THR A 32 5.88 11.81 0.35
N ASN A 33 4.84 11.96 1.17
CA ASN A 33 4.49 13.22 1.79
C ASN A 33 5.60 13.72 2.75
N ARG A 34 6.10 12.85 3.63
CA ARG A 34 7.24 13.16 4.51
C ARG A 34 8.49 13.53 3.71
N LEU A 35 8.72 12.86 2.58
CA LEU A 35 9.85 13.16 1.70
C LEU A 35 9.73 14.56 1.09
N VAL A 36 8.55 14.93 0.57
CA VAL A 36 8.29 16.28 0.05
C VAL A 36 8.53 17.34 1.13
N LEU A 37 8.05 17.11 2.36
CA LEU A 37 8.25 18.04 3.48
C LEU A 37 9.74 18.27 3.78
N LEU A 38 10.53 17.21 3.86
CA LEU A 38 11.96 17.32 4.15
C LEU A 38 12.75 17.94 2.98
N LEU A 39 12.39 17.61 1.74
CA LEU A 39 12.99 18.23 0.56
C LEU A 39 12.69 19.74 0.50
N ASN A 40 11.46 20.15 0.81
CA ASN A 40 11.07 21.56 0.93
C ASN A 40 11.82 22.27 2.07
N ALA A 41 12.16 21.57 3.14
CA ALA A 41 13.02 22.07 4.21
C ALA A 41 14.52 22.15 3.81
N GLY A 42 14.87 21.79 2.58
CA GLY A 42 16.23 21.89 2.05
C GLY A 42 17.09 20.65 2.25
N LEU A 43 16.53 19.53 2.74
CA LEU A 43 17.28 18.28 2.82
C LEU A 43 17.47 17.67 1.43
N VAL A 44 18.59 16.98 1.23
CA VAL A 44 18.85 16.20 0.02
C VAL A 44 18.08 14.88 0.09
N LEU A 45 17.62 14.37 -1.06
CA LEU A 45 16.78 13.16 -1.19
C LEU A 45 17.28 11.97 -0.35
N THR A 46 18.56 11.66 -0.41
CA THR A 46 19.16 10.53 0.32
C THR A 46 19.09 10.72 1.83
N SER A 47 19.43 11.91 2.32
CA SER A 47 19.36 12.26 3.75
C SER A 47 17.91 12.32 4.24
N ALA A 48 16.99 12.85 3.44
CA ALA A 48 15.57 12.90 3.76
C ALA A 48 14.98 11.48 3.87
N ALA A 49 15.27 10.60 2.90
CA ALA A 49 14.83 9.22 2.92
C ALA A 49 15.42 8.43 4.10
N ALA A 50 16.72 8.62 4.41
CA ALA A 50 17.36 8.03 5.58
C ALA A 50 16.66 8.47 6.87
N LYS A 51 16.47 9.78 7.06
CA LYS A 51 15.81 10.34 8.24
C LYS A 51 14.39 9.79 8.44
N ILE A 52 13.58 9.74 7.37
CA ILE A 52 12.23 9.18 7.43
C ILE A 52 12.25 7.72 7.88
N THR A 53 13.22 6.95 7.39
CA THR A 53 13.35 5.53 7.66
C THR A 53 13.86 5.25 9.09
N GLU A 54 14.73 6.11 9.62
CA GLU A 54 15.28 6.01 10.97
C GLU A 54 14.26 6.42 12.04
N GLU A 55 13.44 7.44 11.77
CA GLU A 55 12.35 7.88 12.66
C GLU A 55 11.15 6.94 12.66
N GLU A 56 11.09 5.99 11.72
CA GLU A 56 9.95 5.10 11.57
C GLU A 56 10.08 3.85 12.45
N GLU A 57 9.12 3.66 13.37
CA GLU A 57 9.07 2.50 14.26
C GLU A 57 8.31 1.31 13.65
N ARG A 58 7.46 1.56 12.63
CA ARG A 58 6.70 0.49 11.97
C ARG A 58 7.65 -0.56 11.37
N ASP A 59 7.39 -1.83 11.69
CA ASP A 59 8.17 -2.97 11.19
C ASP A 59 7.47 -3.68 10.01
N CYS A 60 7.09 -2.91 9.00
CA CYS A 60 6.42 -3.43 7.80
C CYS A 60 7.38 -3.66 6.63
N TYR A 61 6.94 -4.41 5.62
CA TYR A 61 7.77 -4.82 4.48
C TYR A 61 8.42 -3.62 3.77
N PHE A 62 7.66 -2.53 3.55
CA PHE A 62 8.16 -1.33 2.89
C PHE A 62 9.32 -0.68 3.65
N TYR A 63 9.15 -0.42 4.96
CA TYR A 63 10.20 0.21 5.77
C TYR A 63 11.39 -0.72 6.04
N LYS A 64 11.19 -2.04 6.08
CA LYS A 64 12.29 -3.02 6.09
C LYS A 64 13.16 -2.91 4.85
N GLU A 65 12.55 -2.89 3.67
CA GLU A 65 13.29 -2.76 2.42
C GLU A 65 13.99 -1.41 2.31
N LEU A 66 13.37 -0.32 2.80
CA LEU A 66 14.03 0.99 2.89
C LEU A 66 15.24 0.99 3.83
N ARG A 67 15.16 0.36 5.00
CA ARG A 67 16.32 0.19 5.91
C ARG A 67 17.44 -0.57 5.21
N ASN A 68 17.11 -1.68 4.54
CA ASN A 68 18.07 -2.45 3.76
C ASN A 68 18.72 -1.62 2.64
N ILE A 69 17.96 -0.74 1.97
CA ILE A 69 18.49 0.19 0.97
C ILE A 69 19.46 1.17 1.62
N ASN A 70 19.09 1.82 2.72
CA ASN A 70 19.95 2.78 3.41
C ASN A 70 21.24 2.14 3.92
N GLU A 71 21.19 0.92 4.43
CA GLU A 71 22.37 0.15 4.81
C GLU A 71 23.28 -0.12 3.60
N ARG A 72 22.74 -0.52 2.45
CA ARG A 72 23.54 -0.74 1.22
C ARG A 72 24.16 0.55 0.70
N VAL A 73 23.41 1.65 0.72
CA VAL A 73 23.90 2.98 0.34
C VAL A 73 25.06 3.40 1.25
N ARG A 74 24.95 3.16 2.56
CA ARG A 74 25.97 3.53 3.55
C ARG A 74 27.21 2.62 3.50
N ASN A 75 27.02 1.32 3.34
CA ASN A 75 28.09 0.31 3.49
C ASN A 75 28.77 -0.04 2.15
N VAL A 76 28.05 0.03 1.04
CA VAL A 76 28.52 -0.39 -0.30
C VAL A 76 28.70 0.80 -1.23
N ASN A 77 28.44 2.03 -0.75
CA ASN A 77 28.50 3.27 -1.53
C ASN A 77 27.63 3.21 -2.81
N SER A 78 26.52 2.47 -2.77
CA SER A 78 25.58 2.40 -3.87
C SER A 78 24.67 3.63 -3.91
N SER A 79 24.17 4.00 -5.09
CA SER A 79 23.24 5.12 -5.22
C SER A 79 21.85 4.74 -4.72
N PHE A 80 21.29 5.54 -3.80
CA PHE A 80 19.93 5.36 -3.28
C PHE A 80 18.90 5.21 -4.40
N ILE A 81 19.01 6.03 -5.45
CA ILE A 81 18.06 5.99 -6.57
C ILE A 81 18.12 4.65 -7.31
N THR A 82 19.32 4.10 -7.51
CA THR A 82 19.49 2.81 -8.17
C THR A 82 18.86 1.69 -7.34
N GLU A 83 19.16 1.65 -6.05
CA GLU A 83 18.62 0.66 -5.12
C GLU A 83 17.09 0.77 -4.97
N PHE A 84 16.58 1.99 -4.88
CA PHE A 84 15.15 2.27 -4.78
C PHE A 84 14.39 1.87 -6.05
N ARG A 85 14.98 2.10 -7.23
CA ARG A 85 14.40 1.67 -8.52
C ARG A 85 14.40 0.15 -8.67
N GLU A 86 15.45 -0.54 -8.23
CA GLU A 86 15.48 -2.01 -8.24
C GLU A 86 14.46 -2.61 -7.26
N PHE A 87 14.31 -2.02 -6.07
CA PHE A 87 13.22 -2.35 -5.16
C PHE A 87 11.85 -2.14 -5.80
N ALA A 88 11.64 -1.01 -6.48
CA ALA A 88 10.39 -0.70 -7.17
C ALA A 88 10.04 -1.71 -8.28
N LYS A 89 11.03 -2.15 -9.07
CA LYS A 89 10.85 -3.21 -10.07
C LYS A 89 10.48 -4.55 -9.42
N ARG A 90 11.14 -4.90 -8.31
CA ARG A 90 10.94 -6.18 -7.62
C ARG A 90 9.59 -6.27 -6.90
N SER A 91 9.11 -5.16 -6.32
CA SER A 91 7.85 -5.14 -5.56
C SER A 91 6.61 -5.31 -6.44
N GLY A 92 6.70 -4.93 -7.72
CA GLY A 92 5.56 -4.95 -8.65
C GLY A 92 4.46 -3.92 -8.31
N ALA A 93 4.71 -3.01 -7.37
CA ALA A 93 3.83 -1.88 -7.07
C ALA A 93 4.02 -0.79 -8.13
N ARG A 94 2.94 -0.45 -8.86
CA ARG A 94 3.02 0.48 -10.01
C ARG A 94 3.30 1.91 -9.55
N GLU A 95 2.74 2.27 -8.40
CA GLU A 95 2.87 3.54 -7.72
C GLU A 95 4.33 3.76 -7.29
N LEU A 96 4.96 2.73 -6.71
CA LEU A 96 6.37 2.78 -6.33
C LEU A 96 7.30 2.90 -7.54
N LEU A 97 7.00 2.15 -8.61
CA LEU A 97 7.76 2.25 -9.86
C LEU A 97 7.68 3.64 -10.48
N ARG A 98 6.48 4.23 -10.52
CA ARG A 98 6.28 5.59 -11.00
C ARG A 98 7.07 6.60 -10.18
N LEU A 99 6.97 6.52 -8.84
CA LEU A 99 7.71 7.40 -7.94
C LEU A 99 9.23 7.28 -8.15
N SER A 100 9.75 6.07 -8.24
CA SER A 100 11.19 5.84 -8.48
C SER A 100 11.68 6.47 -9.79
N ASN A 101 10.84 6.47 -10.84
CA ASN A 101 11.16 7.10 -12.10
C ASN A 101 11.15 8.62 -11.98
N ILE A 102 10.14 9.20 -11.33
CA ILE A 102 10.10 10.64 -11.06
C ILE A 102 11.35 11.09 -10.30
N MET A 103 11.76 10.35 -9.26
CA MET A 103 12.98 10.63 -8.51
C MET A 103 14.22 10.58 -9.39
N ALA A 104 14.40 9.50 -10.15
CA ALA A 104 15.57 9.30 -11.00
C ALA A 104 15.69 10.34 -12.11
N ASP A 105 14.58 10.71 -12.74
CA ASP A 105 14.57 11.61 -13.89
C ASP A 105 14.75 13.07 -13.48
N ASN A 106 14.54 13.40 -12.20
CA ASN A 106 14.54 14.77 -11.71
C ASN A 106 15.51 15.04 -10.55
N ILE A 107 16.31 14.06 -10.09
CA ILE A 107 17.23 14.24 -8.94
C ILE A 107 18.12 15.48 -9.06
N ASN A 108 18.58 15.80 -10.28
CA ASN A 108 19.48 16.93 -10.53
C ASN A 108 18.75 18.26 -10.78
N LYS A 109 17.41 18.29 -10.69
CA LYS A 109 16.58 19.43 -11.07
C LYS A 109 16.02 20.23 -9.89
N GLY A 110 16.45 19.94 -8.66
CA GLY A 110 16.12 20.73 -7.46
C GLY A 110 14.61 20.93 -7.28
N SER A 111 14.14 22.17 -7.43
CA SER A 111 12.72 22.53 -7.24
C SER A 111 11.75 21.80 -8.18
N GLU A 112 12.17 21.43 -9.40
CA GLU A 112 11.30 20.67 -10.32
C GLU A 112 11.02 19.25 -9.79
N LEU A 113 11.99 18.63 -9.11
CA LEU A 113 11.79 17.35 -8.43
C LEU A 113 10.73 17.48 -7.34
N VAL A 114 10.86 18.51 -6.50
CA VAL A 114 9.94 18.74 -5.38
C VAL A 114 8.51 18.95 -5.88
N ASN A 115 8.32 19.78 -6.91
CA ASN A 115 7.01 20.01 -7.52
C ASN A 115 6.38 18.71 -8.07
N LYS A 116 7.18 17.84 -8.71
CA LYS A 116 6.67 16.55 -9.23
C LYS A 116 6.36 15.57 -8.13
N LEU A 117 7.18 15.52 -7.07
CA LEU A 117 6.92 14.68 -5.91
C LEU A 117 5.67 15.15 -5.16
N GLU A 118 5.43 16.46 -5.05
CA GLU A 118 4.22 17.02 -4.43
C GLU A 118 2.95 16.67 -5.23
N GLN A 119 2.99 16.79 -6.56
CA GLN A 119 1.88 16.37 -7.42
C GLN A 119 1.59 14.88 -7.26
N GLU A 120 2.62 14.04 -7.27
CA GLU A 120 2.45 12.60 -7.11
C GLU A 120 1.97 12.25 -5.69
N ALA A 121 2.48 12.91 -4.64
CA ALA A 121 2.03 12.74 -3.26
C ALA A 121 0.55 13.03 -3.11
N ASN A 122 0.08 14.15 -3.67
CA ASN A 122 -1.34 14.53 -3.66
C ASN A 122 -2.19 13.50 -4.42
N PHE A 123 -1.73 13.05 -5.59
CA PHE A 123 -2.41 12.02 -6.36
C PHE A 123 -2.53 10.71 -5.56
N MET A 124 -1.43 10.25 -4.96
CA MET A 124 -1.39 9.05 -4.13
C MET A 124 -2.30 9.16 -2.90
N TRP A 125 -2.29 10.31 -2.22
CA TRP A 125 -3.17 10.57 -1.08
C TRP A 125 -4.64 10.50 -1.46
N HIS A 126 -5.03 11.13 -2.57
CA HIS A 126 -6.39 11.05 -3.10
C HIS A 126 -6.80 9.62 -3.45
N MET A 127 -5.90 8.84 -4.04
CA MET A 127 -6.16 7.44 -4.38
C MET A 127 -6.30 6.58 -3.12
N ASN A 128 -5.44 6.76 -2.12
CA ASN A 128 -5.55 6.03 -0.85
C ASN A 128 -6.83 6.39 -0.10
N LYS A 129 -7.23 7.66 -0.06
CA LYS A 129 -8.51 8.07 0.53
C LYS A 129 -9.69 7.33 -0.12
N LYS A 130 -9.74 7.30 -1.45
CA LYS A 130 -10.77 6.55 -2.20
C LYS A 130 -10.74 5.05 -1.89
N GLN A 131 -9.56 4.45 -1.80
CA GLN A 131 -9.43 3.02 -1.48
C GLN A 131 -9.89 2.70 -0.06
N VAL A 132 -9.57 3.55 0.92
CA VAL A 132 -10.00 3.38 2.31
C VAL A 132 -11.52 3.54 2.41
N GLU A 133 -12.10 4.55 1.74
CA GLU A 133 -13.55 4.74 1.64
C GLU A 133 -14.24 3.52 1.01
N GLU A 134 -13.68 2.99 -0.09
CA GLU A 134 -14.21 1.79 -0.75
C GLU A 134 -14.12 0.55 0.15
N ARG A 135 -13.01 0.37 0.88
CA ARG A 135 -12.87 -0.72 1.87
C ARG A 135 -13.94 -0.60 2.97
N GLY A 136 -14.26 0.63 3.40
CA GLY A 136 -15.36 0.92 4.31
C GLY A 136 -16.72 0.52 3.74
N ARG A 137 -16.99 0.89 2.48
CA ARG A 137 -18.22 0.52 1.77
C ARG A 137 -18.36 -0.99 1.56
N ILE A 138 -17.27 -1.70 1.27
CA ILE A 138 -17.29 -3.16 1.14
C ILE A 138 -17.54 -3.83 2.50
N ALA A 139 -16.98 -3.29 3.59
CA ALA A 139 -17.27 -3.76 4.94
C ALA A 139 -18.76 -3.57 5.30
N GLU A 140 -19.33 -2.42 4.92
CA GLU A 140 -20.77 -2.15 5.05
C GLU A 140 -21.61 -3.15 4.23
N SER A 141 -21.25 -3.41 2.97
CA SER A 141 -21.97 -4.37 2.11
C SER A 141 -21.95 -5.81 2.65
N LYS A 142 -20.86 -6.21 3.31
CA LYS A 142 -20.75 -7.52 3.96
C LYS A 142 -21.62 -7.64 5.21
N LEU A 143 -21.98 -6.51 5.83
CA LEU A 143 -22.93 -6.45 6.95
C LEU A 143 -24.39 -6.35 6.49
N THR A 144 -24.65 -5.73 5.34
CA THR A 144 -26.02 -5.62 4.79
C THR A 144 -26.60 -6.99 4.41
N PHE A 145 -25.80 -7.90 3.87
CA PHE A 145 -26.28 -9.24 3.46
C PHE A 145 -26.81 -10.08 4.64
N PRO A 146 -26.09 -10.24 5.78
CA PRO A 146 -26.63 -10.87 6.99
C PRO A 146 -27.91 -10.23 7.52
N MET A 147 -28.02 -8.89 7.49
CA MET A 147 -29.22 -8.19 7.98
C MET A 147 -30.46 -8.45 7.11
N ALA A 148 -30.29 -8.49 5.79
CA ALA A 148 -31.39 -8.82 4.88
C ALA A 148 -31.90 -10.27 5.10
N LEU A 149 -30.99 -11.21 5.37
CA LEU A 149 -31.35 -12.59 5.72
C LEU A 149 -32.11 -12.68 7.06
N MET A 150 -31.68 -11.92 8.08
CA MET A 150 -32.40 -11.83 9.35
C MET A 150 -33.82 -11.26 9.17
N LEU A 151 -33.99 -10.26 8.29
CA LEU A 151 -35.29 -9.69 7.96
C LEU A 151 -36.22 -10.72 7.30
N ILE A 152 -35.71 -11.49 6.34
CA ILE A 152 -36.48 -12.57 5.69
C ILE A 152 -36.89 -13.63 6.72
N ALA A 153 -35.98 -14.03 7.62
CA ALA A 153 -36.28 -14.99 8.68
C ALA A 153 -37.39 -14.49 9.62
N LEU A 154 -37.35 -13.20 10.00
CA LEU A 154 -38.40 -12.57 10.80
C LEU A 154 -39.76 -12.58 10.10
N LEU A 155 -39.81 -12.24 8.80
CA LEU A 155 -41.04 -12.29 8.00
C LEU A 155 -41.63 -13.70 7.96
N VAL A 156 -40.79 -14.74 7.82
CA VAL A 156 -41.26 -16.13 7.82
C VAL A 156 -41.83 -16.52 9.18
N ILE A 157 -41.14 -16.22 10.28
CA ILE A 157 -41.59 -16.56 11.64
C ILE A 157 -42.91 -15.86 11.98
N THR A 158 -43.07 -14.61 11.57
CA THR A 158 -44.27 -13.81 11.84
C THR A 158 -45.45 -14.16 10.94
N ALA A 159 -45.22 -14.46 9.66
CA ALA A 159 -46.27 -14.80 8.71
C ALA A 159 -46.71 -16.28 8.78
N ALA A 160 -45.80 -17.20 9.14
CA ALA A 160 -46.11 -18.62 9.28
C ALA A 160 -47.35 -18.94 10.14
N PRO A 161 -47.53 -18.38 11.35
CA PRO A 161 -48.72 -18.65 12.17
C PRO A 161 -50.00 -18.12 11.50
N ALA A 162 -49.94 -16.99 10.81
CA ALA A 162 -51.11 -16.44 10.11
C ALA A 162 -51.61 -17.39 9.00
N PHE A 163 -50.71 -18.02 8.25
CA PHE A 163 -51.08 -19.01 7.23
C PHE A 163 -51.53 -20.35 7.83
N MET A 164 -50.98 -20.77 8.97
CA MET A 164 -51.43 -21.98 9.67
C MET A 164 -52.80 -21.81 10.34
N SER A 165 -53.19 -20.58 10.69
CA SER A 165 -54.50 -20.27 11.26
C SER A 165 -55.65 -20.21 10.25
N PHE A 166 -55.38 -20.23 8.94
CA PHE A 166 -56.39 -20.22 7.87
C PHE A 166 -56.86 -21.63 7.43
N LYS A 167 -56.78 -22.62 8.32
CA LYS A 167 -57.30 -23.97 8.08
C LYS A 167 -58.29 -24.38 9.15
#